data_AF-A0A5J4U0K3-F1
#
_entry.id   AF-A0A5J4U0K3-F1
#
_cell.length_a   1.000
_cell.length_b   1.000
_cell.length_c   1.000
_cell.angle_alpha   90.00
_cell.angle_beta   90.00
_cell.angle_gamma   90.00
#
_symmetry.space_group_name_H-M   'P 1'
#
loop_
_entity.id
_entity.type
_entity.pdbx_description
1 polymer ?
#
loop_
_entity_poly.entity_id
_entity_poly.type
_entity_poly.pdbx_seq_one_letter_code
_entity_poly.pdbx_strand_id
1 'polypeptide(L)'
;MYFRVGEGIYAIALLRKFVAKESTKGKRVLNKKNIGTVLVCLAMLTLKACRDRVCRNTYWSRAFGMQTPILNESELMFLKLIDFEMFLDEKEYWSAFDSINISIQVKKALIN
;
A
#
# COMPACT_ATOMS: atom_id res chain seq x y z
N MET A 1 6.39 6.70 14.62
CA MET A 1 5.69 6.89 13.34
C MET A 1 4.44 6.03 13.37
N TYR A 2 3.25 6.63 13.38
CA TYR A 2 1.97 5.90 13.45
C TYR A 2 1.20 6.06 12.15
N PHE A 3 0.41 5.06 11.77
CA PHE A 3 -0.46 5.08 10.58
C PHE A 3 -1.84 5.60 10.99
N ARG A 4 -2.32 6.66 10.36
CA ARG A 4 -3.67 7.22 10.62
C ARG A 4 -4.71 6.39 9.88
N VAL A 5 -5.97 6.44 10.33
CA VAL A 5 -7.07 5.67 9.69
C VAL A 5 -7.21 6.03 8.21
N GLY A 6 -7.17 7.32 7.86
CA GLY A 6 -7.22 7.77 6.46
C GLY A 6 -6.07 7.26 5.60
N GLU A 7 -4.86 7.18 6.17
CA GLU A 7 -3.71 6.58 5.50
C GLU A 7 -3.94 5.07 5.31
N GLY A 8 -4.55 4.39 6.29
CA GLY A 8 -4.95 2.98 6.18
C GLY A 8 -5.92 2.72 5.02
N ILE A 9 -6.94 3.57 4.89
CA ILE A 9 -7.92 3.49 3.80
C ILE A 9 -7.22 3.72 2.45
N TYR A 10 -6.35 4.74 2.39
CA TYR A 10 -5.55 5.02 1.19
C TYR A 10 -4.65 3.84 0.81
N ALA A 11 -3.95 3.24 1.77
CA ALA A 11 -3.11 2.07 1.53
C ALA A 11 -3.91 0.88 0.98
N ILE A 12 -5.12 0.66 1.49
CA ILE A 12 -6.00 -0.40 1.00
C ILE A 12 -6.42 -0.12 -0.44
N ALA A 13 -6.82 1.12 -0.76
CA ALA A 13 -7.17 1.49 -2.12
C ALA A 13 -5.97 1.34 -3.09
N LEU A 14 -4.78 1.78 -2.66
CA LEU A 14 -3.55 1.62 -3.44
C LEU A 14 -3.18 0.15 -3.65
N LEU A 15 -3.39 -0.71 -2.65
CA LEU A 15 -3.21 -2.15 -2.78
C LEU A 15 -4.20 -2.78 -3.76
N ARG A 16 -5.47 -2.33 -3.77
CA ARG A 16 -6.46 -2.78 -4.76
C ARG A 16 -6.04 -2.41 -6.18
N LYS A 17 -5.52 -1.19 -6.39
CA LYS A 17 -4.95 -0.77 -7.68
C LYS A 17 -3.77 -1.65 -8.09
N PHE A 18 -2.85 -1.91 -7.15
CA PHE A 18 -1.72 -2.80 -7.36
C PHE A 18 -2.16 -4.18 -7.84
N VAL A 19 -3.07 -4.84 -7.10
CA VAL A 19 -3.55 -6.19 -7.44
C VAL A 19 -4.30 -6.19 -8.78
N ALA A 20 -5.12 -5.18 -9.06
CA ALA A 20 -5.83 -5.06 -10.32
C ALA A 20 -4.86 -4.94 -11.51
N LYS A 21 -3.86 -4.04 -11.41
CA LYS A 21 -2.85 -3.81 -12.46
C LYS A 21 -1.93 -5.02 -12.65
N GLU A 22 -1.61 -5.71 -11.56
CA GLU A 22 -0.87 -6.96 -11.56
C GLU A 22 -1.60 -8.03 -12.40
N SER A 23 -2.89 -8.23 -12.11
CA SER A 23 -3.77 -9.14 -12.86
C SER A 23 -3.90 -8.77 -14.33
N THR A 24 -4.13 -7.48 -14.66
CA THR A 24 -4.29 -7.05 -16.06
C THR A 24 -3.03 -7.23 -16.88
N LYS A 25 -1.85 -7.10 -16.26
CA LYS A 25 -0.55 -7.27 -16.94
C LYS A 25 -0.13 -8.73 -17.05
N GLY A 26 -0.90 -9.66 -16.48
CA GLY A 26 -0.57 -11.09 -16.45
C GLY A 26 0.71 -11.41 -15.67
N LYS A 27 1.24 -10.46 -14.90
CA LYS A 27 2.49 -10.63 -14.14
C LYS A 27 2.11 -10.98 -12.71
N ARG A 28 2.27 -12.23 -12.25
CA ARG A 28 2.18 -12.53 -10.81
C ARG A 28 3.48 -12.15 -10.11
N VAL A 29 3.64 -10.85 -9.88
CA VAL A 29 4.81 -10.31 -9.19
C VAL A 29 4.74 -10.65 -7.71
N LEU A 30 3.55 -10.65 -7.09
CA LEU A 30 3.38 -10.91 -5.68
C LEU A 30 3.57 -12.40 -5.36
N ASN A 31 4.52 -12.70 -4.48
CA ASN A 31 4.78 -14.04 -3.98
C ASN A 31 5.21 -14.03 -2.51
N LYS A 32 5.28 -15.21 -1.89
CA LYS A 32 5.64 -15.36 -0.47
C LYS A 32 7.02 -14.79 -0.13
N LYS A 33 7.93 -14.69 -1.10
CA LYS A 33 9.31 -14.21 -0.87
C LYS A 33 9.41 -12.68 -0.93
N ASN A 34 8.51 -11.99 -1.62
CA ASN A 34 8.58 -10.54 -1.81
C ASN A 34 7.42 -9.75 -1.19
N ILE A 35 6.42 -10.44 -0.63
CA ILE A 35 5.27 -9.81 0.04
C ILE A 35 5.69 -8.79 1.10
N GLY A 36 6.74 -9.08 1.89
CA GLY A 36 7.26 -8.15 2.89
C GLY A 36 7.75 -6.84 2.27
N THR A 37 8.57 -6.92 1.22
CA THR A 37 9.06 -5.75 0.48
C THR A 37 7.93 -4.95 -0.16
N VAL A 38 6.93 -5.62 -0.73
CA VAL A 38 5.76 -4.96 -1.32
C VAL A 38 4.98 -4.20 -0.26
N LEU A 39 4.74 -4.78 0.91
CA LEU A 39 4.06 -4.11 2.02
C LEU A 39 4.83 -2.91 2.55
N VAL A 40 6.17 -2.99 2.62
CA VAL A 40 7.02 -1.85 2.98
C VAL A 40 6.87 -0.72 1.97
N CYS A 41 6.92 -1.03 0.67
CA CYS A 41 6.75 -0.04 -0.40
C CYS A 41 5.35 0.59 -0.34
N LEU A 42 4.30 -0.21 -0.14
CA LEU A 42 2.93 0.25 0.00
C LEU A 42 2.78 1.26 1.16
N ALA A 43 3.31 0.92 2.34
CA ALA A 43 3.25 1.79 3.50
C ALA A 43 4.04 3.08 3.28
N MET A 44 5.26 2.98 2.72
CA MET A 44 6.10 4.14 2.43
C MET A 44 5.46 5.09 1.43
N LEU A 45 4.93 4.57 0.31
CA LEU A 45 4.29 5.37 -0.73
C LEU A 45 3.00 6.02 -0.24
N THR A 46 2.19 5.30 0.53
CA THR A 46 1.00 5.86 1.18
C THR A 46 1.34 7.10 2.00
N LEU A 47 2.37 6.98 2.84
CA LEU A 47 2.76 8.08 3.71
C LEU A 47 3.40 9.23 2.97
N LYS A 48 4.06 8.96 1.84
CA LYS A 48 4.55 9.99 0.92
C LYS A 48 3.42 10.73 0.22
N ALA A 49 2.33 10.04 -0.11
CA ALA A 49 1.18 10.65 -0.77
C ALA A 49 0.31 11.47 0.22
N CYS A 50 0.18 11.01 1.47
CA CYS A 50 -0.75 11.62 2.43
C CYS A 50 -0.14 12.71 3.34
N ARG A 51 1.17 12.93 3.33
CA ARG A 51 1.84 13.85 4.28
C ARG A 51 2.73 14.87 3.59
N ASP A 52 2.70 16.09 4.11
CA ASP A 52 3.62 17.16 3.70
C ASP A 52 5.06 16.91 4.17
N ARG A 53 5.23 16.21 5.29
CA ARG A 53 6.54 15.83 5.84
C ARG A 53 6.69 14.32 5.90
N VAL A 54 7.70 13.83 5.18
CA VAL A 54 7.91 12.39 4.96
C VAL A 54 9.29 11.95 5.44
N CYS A 55 9.38 10.70 5.94
CA CYS A 55 10.67 10.11 6.28
C CYS A 55 11.46 9.77 5.01
N ARG A 56 12.78 9.98 5.04
CA ARG A 56 13.67 9.59 3.94
C ARG A 56 13.73 8.07 3.81
N ASN A 57 14.04 7.57 2.61
CA ASN A 57 14.19 6.13 2.38
C ASN A 57 15.30 5.51 3.24
N THR A 58 16.31 6.29 3.66
CA THR A 58 17.33 5.85 4.60
C THR A 58 16.75 5.46 5.97
N TYR A 59 15.74 6.18 6.46
CA TYR A 59 15.03 5.81 7.69
C TYR A 59 14.35 4.45 7.54
N TRP A 60 13.61 4.24 6.45
CA TRP A 60 12.92 2.99 6.17
C TRP A 60 13.89 1.81 5.96
N SER A 61 15.02 2.06 5.30
CA SER A 61 16.06 1.06 5.10
C SER A 61 16.64 0.56 6.43
N ARG A 62 16.83 1.46 7.41
CA ARG A 62 17.25 1.11 8.76
C ARG A 62 16.15 0.38 9.53
N ALA A 63 14.91 0.86 9.43
CA ALA A 63 13.77 0.29 10.15
C ALA A 63 13.45 -1.16 9.73
N PHE A 64 13.66 -1.49 8.46
CA PHE A 64 13.38 -2.82 7.91
C PHE A 64 14.62 -3.68 7.61
N GLY A 65 15.82 -3.21 7.98
CA GLY A 65 17.07 -3.95 7.74
C GLY A 65 17.38 -4.19 6.26
N MET A 66 16.94 -3.27 5.38
CA MET A 66 17.15 -3.35 3.93
C MET A 66 18.28 -2.43 3.49
N GLN A 67 18.98 -2.77 2.42
CA GLN A 67 19.92 -1.83 1.79
C GLN A 67 19.13 -0.70 1.11
N THR A 68 19.55 0.55 1.31
CA THR A 68 18.84 1.72 0.72
C THR A 68 18.69 1.63 -0.80
N PRO A 69 19.71 1.20 -1.59
CA PRO A 69 19.54 1.03 -3.04
C PRO A 69 18.42 0.04 -3.40
N ILE A 70 18.38 -1.11 -2.71
CA ILE A 70 17.34 -2.14 -2.92
C ILE A 70 15.95 -1.59 -2.61
N LEU A 71 15.82 -0.83 -1.51
CA LEU A 71 14.55 -0.21 -1.14
C LEU A 71 14.10 0.82 -2.19
N ASN A 72 15.01 1.65 -2.69
CA ASN A 72 14.73 2.64 -3.72
C ASN A 72 14.28 1.97 -5.03
N GLU A 73 14.96 0.90 -5.45
CA GLU A 73 14.54 0.15 -6.64
C GLU A 73 13.19 -0.53 -6.45
N SER A 74 12.95 -1.10 -5.27
CA SER A 74 11.67 -1.73 -4.94
C SER A 74 10.52 -0.72 -4.97
N GLU A 75 10.74 0.49 -4.45
CA GLU A 75 9.79 1.60 -4.52
C GLU A 75 9.47 1.98 -5.97
N LEU A 76 10.51 2.19 -6.79
CA LEU A 76 10.34 2.52 -8.20
C LEU A 76 9.61 1.42 -8.97
N MET A 77 9.92 0.15 -8.68
CA MET A 77 9.25 -0.99 -9.29
C MET A 77 7.77 -1.05 -8.91
N PHE A 78 7.44 -0.80 -7.63
CA PHE A 78 6.06 -0.69 -7.19
C PHE A 78 5.31 0.39 -7.97
N LEU A 79 5.89 1.60 -8.08
CA LEU A 79 5.31 2.71 -8.85
C LEU A 79 5.07 2.35 -10.31
N LYS A 80 6.04 1.70 -10.96
CA LYS A 80 5.89 1.21 -12.34
C LYS A 80 4.78 0.17 -12.49
N LEU A 81 4.58 -0.69 -11.48
CA LEU A 81 3.51 -1.70 -11.52
C LEU A 81 2.13 -1.07 -11.50
N ILE A 82 1.95 0.02 -10.74
CA ILE A 82 0.71 0.79 -10.70
C ILE A 82 0.62 1.89 -11.76
N ASP A 83 1.52 1.92 -12.76
CA ASP A 83 1.57 2.97 -13.79
C ASP A 83 1.69 4.39 -13.22
N PHE A 84 2.33 4.54 -12.06
CA PHE A 84 2.42 5.79 -11.30
C PHE A 84 1.06 6.40 -10.89
N GLU A 85 -0.03 5.64 -10.98
CA GLU A 85 -1.38 6.06 -10.59
C GLU A 85 -1.55 6.03 -9.07
N MET A 86 -0.92 7.01 -8.39
CA MET A 86 -1.08 7.19 -6.94
C MET A 86 -2.29 8.05 -6.58
N PHE A 87 -2.80 8.86 -7.50
CA PHE A 87 -3.96 9.69 -7.16
C PHE A 87 -5.16 8.80 -6.80
N LEU A 88 -5.83 9.14 -5.71
CA LEU A 88 -7.02 8.45 -5.23
C LEU A 88 -8.16 9.44 -5.25
N ASP A 89 -9.18 9.15 -6.05
CA ASP A 89 -10.37 10.00 -6.06
C ASP A 89 -11.26 9.71 -4.84
N GLU A 90 -12.22 10.61 -4.59
CA GLU A 90 -13.12 10.52 -3.46
C GLU A 90 -13.98 9.24 -3.49
N LYS A 91 -14.42 8.82 -4.68
CA LYS A 91 -15.25 7.62 -4.85
C LYS A 91 -14.46 6.35 -4.53
N GLU A 92 -13.21 6.27 -4.96
CA GLU A 92 -12.29 5.18 -4.66
C GLU A 92 -11.99 5.11 -3.15
N TYR A 93 -11.82 6.27 -2.51
CA TYR A 93 -11.61 6.35 -1.06
C TYR A 93 -12.83 5.82 -0.28
N TRP A 94 -14.03 6.32 -0.57
CA TRP A 94 -15.25 5.87 0.12
C TRP A 94 -15.56 4.40 -0.15
N SER A 95 -15.33 3.93 -1.38
CA SER A 95 -15.46 2.50 -1.70
C SER A 95 -14.51 1.61 -0.89
N ALA A 96 -13.29 2.07 -0.64
CA ALA A 96 -12.35 1.38 0.26
C ALA A 96 -12.85 1.41 1.71
N PHE A 97 -13.29 2.56 2.21
CA PHE A 97 -13.85 2.69 3.56
C PHE A 97 -15.04 1.74 3.79
N ASP A 98 -16.02 1.73 2.89
CA ASP A 98 -17.23 0.92 3.01
C ASP A 98 -16.89 -0.57 3.04
N SER A 99 -15.96 -1.03 2.19
CA SER A 99 -15.52 -2.42 2.16
C SER A 99 -14.91 -2.89 3.49
N ILE A 100 -14.19 -2.00 4.19
CA ILE A 100 -13.63 -2.28 5.51
C ILE A 100 -14.76 -2.36 6.53
N ASN A 101 -15.69 -1.41 6.50
CA ASN A 101 -16.81 -1.36 7.43
C ASN A 101 -17.67 -2.62 7.32
N ILE A 102 -18.03 -3.04 6.11
CA ILE A 102 -18.77 -4.29 5.85
C ILE A 102 -18.01 -5.50 6.42
N SER A 103 -16.70 -5.60 6.17
CA SER A 103 -15.88 -6.70 6.67
C SER A 103 -15.86 -6.78 8.21
N ILE A 104 -15.91 -5.63 8.88
CA ILE A 104 -16.00 -5.55 10.34
C ILE A 104 -17.38 -6.01 10.83
N GLN A 105 -18.46 -5.59 10.17
CA GLN A 105 -19.82 -6.01 10.54
C GLN A 105 -20.01 -7.53 10.39
N VAL A 106 -19.52 -8.11 9.29
CA VAL A 106 -19.57 -9.57 9.07
C VAL A 106 -18.80 -10.31 10.16
N LYS A 107 -17.60 -9.86 10.52
CA LYS A 107 -16.85 -10.48 11.63
C LYS A 107 -17.59 -10.42 12.96
N LYS A 108 -18.24 -9.30 13.28
CA LYS A 108 -19.05 -9.17 14.51
C LYS A 108 -20.24 -10.12 14.52
N ALA A 109 -20.89 -10.33 13.37
CA ALA A 109 -22.01 -11.26 13.24
C ALA A 109 -21.61 -12.75 13.35
N LEU A 110 -20.34 -13.09 13.14
CA LEU A 110 -19.83 -14.47 13.25
C LEU A 110 -19.29 -14.82 14.65
N ILE A 111 -19.13 -13.82 15.52
CA ILE A 111 -18.58 -13.99 16.88
C ILE A 111 -19.71 -13.87 17.95
N ASN A 112 -20.91 -13.47 17.53
CA ASN A 112 -22.15 -13.55 18.31
C ASN A 112 -22.99 -14.74 17.84
#